data_AF-A0A1H6WN01-F1
#
_entry.id   AF-A0A1H6WN01-F1
#
_cell.length_a   1.000
_cell.length_b   1.000
_cell.length_c   1.000
_cell.angle_alpha   90.00
_cell.angle_beta   90.00
_cell.angle_gamma   90.00
#
_symmetry.space_group_name_H-M   'P 1'
#
loop_
_entity.id
_entity.type
_entity.pdbx_description
1 polymer ?
#
loop_
_entity_poly.entity_id
_entity_poly.type
_entity_poly.pdbx_seq_one_letter_code
_entity_poly.pdbx_strand_id
1 'polypeptide(L)'
;MINMYVISGAVCLFILNSCSNEKTKSEALIEANKVHLESVAIHKNVEKEIQEKKKSATENKEPGFLARLDSIDNLVELWEEGIIEVPGFEHEHHDGEGEHHHEHKPVPQMTDESMLEYQRNTKAAIEQLQKNLKELND
;
A
#
# COMPACT_ATOMS: atom_id res chain seq x y z
N MET A 1 -43.11 -68.99 9.25
CA MET A 1 -43.20 -67.53 9.48
C MET A 1 -42.05 -66.88 8.73
N ILE A 2 -42.38 -66.14 7.66
CA ILE A 2 -41.44 -65.35 6.87
C ILE A 2 -41.16 -64.09 7.66
N ASN A 3 -39.89 -63.75 7.90
CA ASN A 3 -39.54 -62.41 8.37
C ASN A 3 -38.57 -61.79 7.36
N MET A 4 -39.15 -60.92 6.54
CA MET A 4 -38.52 -60.12 5.52
C MET A 4 -38.55 -58.68 6.03
N TYR A 5 -37.39 -58.12 6.34
CA TYR A 5 -37.20 -56.67 6.33
C TYR A 5 -35.86 -56.35 5.68
N VAL A 6 -35.98 -55.89 4.44
CA VAL A 6 -35.01 -55.08 3.70
C VAL A 6 -35.02 -53.66 4.30
N ILE A 7 -33.93 -52.91 4.04
CA ILE A 7 -33.79 -51.43 3.95
C ILE A 7 -32.57 -51.03 4.80
N SER A 8 -31.39 -50.92 4.20
CA SER A 8 -30.90 -49.80 3.36
C SER A 8 -30.15 -48.78 4.22
N GLY A 9 -28.85 -48.63 3.90
CA GLY A 9 -28.10 -47.38 3.91
C GLY A 9 -28.12 -46.50 5.17
N ALA A 10 -26.97 -46.46 5.86
CA ALA A 10 -26.52 -45.22 6.50
C ALA A 10 -25.02 -45.06 6.20
N VAL A 11 -24.79 -44.34 5.10
CA VAL A 11 -23.52 -43.86 4.57
C VAL A 11 -22.78 -43.03 5.62
N CYS A 12 -21.46 -43.20 5.67
CA CYS A 12 -20.51 -42.39 6.40
C CYS A 12 -20.81 -40.89 6.25
N LEU A 13 -21.22 -40.25 7.36
CA LEU A 13 -21.36 -38.80 7.45
C LEU A 13 -20.57 -38.30 8.68
N PHE A 14 -19.27 -38.56 8.73
CA PHE A 14 -18.37 -37.70 9.49
C PHE A 14 -18.00 -36.53 8.59
N ILE A 15 -18.89 -35.53 8.59
CA ILE A 15 -18.66 -34.23 7.99
C ILE A 15 -17.42 -33.67 8.68
N LEU A 16 -16.34 -33.60 7.91
CA LEU A 16 -15.18 -32.78 8.21
C LEU A 16 -15.72 -31.38 8.51
N ASN A 17 -15.64 -30.96 9.78
CA ASN A 17 -15.73 -29.55 10.14
C ASN A 17 -14.49 -28.88 9.55
N SER A 18 -14.57 -28.60 8.25
CA SER A 18 -13.66 -27.71 7.56
C SER A 18 -13.82 -26.36 8.26
N CYS A 19 -12.81 -25.97 9.03
CA CYS A 19 -12.68 -24.65 9.60
C CYS A 19 -12.81 -23.60 8.50
N SER A 20 -14.02 -23.06 8.31
CA SER A 20 -14.20 -21.77 7.64
C SER A 20 -13.91 -20.68 8.67
N ASN A 21 -12.65 -20.59 9.14
CA ASN A 21 -12.17 -19.33 9.65
C ASN A 21 -11.82 -18.51 8.42
N GLU A 22 -12.72 -17.64 7.98
CA GLU A 22 -12.25 -16.35 7.46
C GLU A 22 -11.24 -15.86 8.49
N LYS A 23 -9.96 -15.85 8.14
CA LYS A 23 -8.95 -15.34 9.04
C LYS A 23 -9.25 -13.86 9.21
N THR A 24 -9.84 -13.49 10.34
CA THR A 24 -9.81 -12.12 10.84
C THR A 24 -8.39 -11.60 10.65
N LYS A 25 -8.25 -10.47 9.97
CA LYS A 25 -6.93 -9.85 9.72
C LYS A 25 -6.22 -9.66 11.06
N SER A 26 -4.91 -9.92 11.09
CA SER A 26 -4.12 -9.70 12.31
C SER A 26 -4.04 -8.22 12.64
N GLU A 27 -3.78 -7.89 13.90
CA GLU A 27 -3.54 -6.50 14.33
C GLU A 27 -2.34 -5.89 13.58
N ALA A 28 -1.30 -6.68 13.33
CA ALA A 28 -0.13 -6.25 12.58
C ALA A 28 -0.49 -5.85 11.14
N LEU A 29 -1.33 -6.63 10.46
CA LEU A 29 -1.75 -6.34 9.08
C LEU A 29 -2.69 -5.13 9.01
N ILE A 30 -3.56 -4.94 10.02
CA ILE A 30 -4.40 -3.74 10.17
C ILE A 30 -3.54 -2.48 10.35
N GLU A 31 -2.55 -2.54 11.23
CA GLU A 31 -1.64 -1.42 11.44
C GLU A 31 -0.78 -1.16 10.20
N ALA A 32 -0.34 -2.21 9.49
CA ALA A 32 0.41 -2.06 8.24
C ALA A 32 -0.39 -1.27 7.21
N ASN A 33 -1.67 -1.59 7.03
CA ASN A 33 -2.55 -0.86 6.10
C ASN A 33 -2.76 0.59 6.52
N LYS A 34 -2.90 0.85 7.83
CA LYS A 34 -2.99 2.23 8.33
C LYS A 34 -1.73 3.03 8.01
N VAL A 35 -0.55 2.47 8.27
CA VAL A 35 0.74 3.09 7.96
C VAL A 35 0.90 3.32 6.45
N HIS A 36 0.46 2.36 5.63
CA HIS A 36 0.43 2.50 4.16
C HIS A 36 -0.40 3.72 3.72
N LEU A 37 -1.66 3.82 4.18
CA LEU A 37 -2.55 4.94 3.86
C LEU A 37 -1.99 6.29 4.31
N GLU A 38 -1.38 6.34 5.50
CA GLU A 38 -0.68 7.54 5.99
C GLU A 38 0.49 7.92 5.06
N SER A 39 1.26 6.93 4.60
CA SER A 39 2.39 7.15 3.71
C SER A 39 1.95 7.70 2.35
N VAL A 40 0.89 7.14 1.77
CA VAL A 40 0.28 7.62 0.52
C VAL A 40 -0.30 9.03 0.69
N ALA A 41 -0.87 9.36 1.84
CA ALA A 41 -1.32 10.71 2.12
C ALA A 41 -0.17 11.72 2.22
N ILE A 42 0.98 11.33 2.80
CA ILE A 42 2.18 12.16 2.83
C ILE A 42 2.71 12.35 1.40
N HIS A 43 2.77 11.28 0.60
CA HIS A 43 3.17 11.30 -0.80
C HIS A 43 2.41 12.36 -1.61
N LYS A 44 1.08 12.29 -1.61
CA LYS A 44 0.22 13.24 -2.33
C LYS A 44 0.48 14.70 -1.93
N ASN A 45 0.78 14.95 -0.65
CA ASN A 45 1.10 16.29 -0.17
C ASN A 45 2.49 16.75 -0.66
N VAL A 46 3.48 15.85 -0.66
CA VAL A 46 4.84 16.11 -1.16
C VAL A 46 4.81 16.43 -2.65
N GLU A 47 4.14 15.62 -3.47
CA GLU A 47 4.00 15.87 -4.92
C GLU A 47 3.36 17.24 -5.17
N LYS A 48 2.24 17.53 -4.51
CA LYS A 48 1.56 18.81 -4.65
C LYS A 48 2.49 19.99 -4.31
N GLU A 49 3.22 19.89 -3.20
CA GLU A 49 4.16 20.94 -2.76
C GLU A 49 5.32 21.10 -3.76
N ILE A 50 5.85 20.01 -4.32
CA ILE A 50 6.86 20.06 -5.38
C ILE A 50 6.31 20.78 -6.60
N GLN A 51 5.11 20.42 -7.08
CA GLN A 51 4.50 21.05 -8.26
C GLN A 51 4.27 22.55 -8.07
N GLU A 52 3.77 22.96 -6.89
CA GLU A 52 3.61 24.37 -6.54
C GLU A 52 4.94 25.12 -6.53
N LYS A 53 6.00 24.54 -5.92
CA LYS A 53 7.34 25.13 -5.90
C LYS A 53 7.97 25.19 -7.29
N LYS A 54 7.83 24.14 -8.12
CA LYS A 54 8.35 24.11 -9.50
C LYS A 54 7.70 25.19 -10.36
N LYS A 55 6.39 25.38 -10.23
CA LYS A 55 5.66 26.46 -10.89
C LYS A 55 6.23 27.83 -10.48
N SER A 56 6.38 28.07 -9.18
CA SER A 56 6.95 29.33 -8.67
C SER A 56 8.39 29.56 -9.13
N ALA A 57 9.26 28.54 -9.07
CA ALA A 57 10.64 28.61 -9.53
C ALA A 57 10.74 28.93 -11.04
N THR A 58 9.82 28.39 -11.84
CA THR A 58 9.74 28.67 -13.29
C THR A 58 9.34 30.12 -13.55
N GLU A 59 8.30 30.61 -12.86
CA GLU A 59 7.84 32.01 -12.96
C GLU A 59 8.94 33.00 -12.53
N ASN A 60 9.70 32.67 -11.48
CA ASN A 60 10.79 33.48 -10.94
C ASN A 60 12.13 33.29 -11.66
N LYS A 61 12.21 32.37 -12.64
CA LYS A 61 13.44 32.04 -13.39
C LYS A 61 14.60 31.62 -12.48
N GLU A 62 14.33 30.68 -11.58
CA GLU A 62 15.30 30.13 -10.63
C GLU A 62 15.76 28.71 -11.04
N PRO A 63 16.58 28.57 -12.11
CA PRO A 63 16.91 27.26 -12.67
C PRO A 63 17.67 26.36 -11.68
N GLY A 64 18.46 26.93 -10.78
CA GLY A 64 19.15 26.17 -9.73
C GLY A 64 18.22 25.63 -8.66
N PHE A 65 17.12 26.33 -8.36
CA PHE A 65 16.09 25.82 -7.45
C PHE A 65 15.23 24.76 -8.14
N LEU A 66 14.85 25.00 -9.39
CA LEU A 66 14.14 24.02 -10.21
C LEU A 66 14.87 22.67 -10.29
N ALA A 67 16.18 22.68 -10.58
CA ALA A 67 16.98 21.44 -10.64
C ALA A 67 17.05 20.69 -9.29
N ARG A 68 17.00 21.40 -8.15
CA ARG A 68 16.94 20.77 -6.82
C ARG A 68 15.57 20.15 -6.56
N LEU A 69 14.49 20.81 -6.99
CA LEU A 69 13.14 20.25 -6.92
C LEU A 69 13.01 19.00 -7.80
N ASP A 70 13.54 19.03 -9.03
CA ASP A 70 13.56 17.86 -9.93
C ASP A 70 14.31 16.68 -9.29
N SER A 71 15.39 16.95 -8.55
CA SER A 71 16.14 15.90 -7.86
C SER A 71 15.33 15.24 -6.74
N ILE A 72 14.53 16.01 -5.98
CA ILE A 72 13.63 15.45 -4.97
C ILE A 72 12.46 14.71 -5.63
N ASP A 73 11.88 15.27 -6.68
CA ASP A 73 10.76 14.67 -7.43
C ASP A 73 11.12 13.25 -7.91
N ASN A 74 12.30 13.09 -8.53
CA ASN A 74 12.78 11.77 -8.95
C ASN A 74 12.92 10.78 -7.77
N LEU A 75 13.30 11.25 -6.57
CA LEU A 75 13.38 10.37 -5.40
C LEU A 75 11.99 9.99 -4.87
N VAL A 76 11.01 10.87 -5.04
CA VAL A 76 9.61 10.61 -4.70
C VAL A 76 9.01 9.59 -5.67
N GLU A 77 9.23 9.73 -6.98
CA GLU A 77 8.83 8.74 -7.99
C GLU A 77 9.45 7.35 -7.71
N LEU A 78 10.76 7.30 -7.41
CA LEU A 78 11.42 6.05 -7.04
C LEU A 78 10.87 5.43 -5.75
N TRP A 79 10.44 6.25 -4.80
CA TRP A 79 9.77 5.78 -3.59
C TRP A 79 8.41 5.17 -3.95
N GLU A 80 7.60 5.84 -4.77
CA GLU A 80 6.28 5.39 -5.21
C GLU A 80 6.38 4.06 -5.97
N GLU A 81 7.31 3.93 -6.93
CA GLU A 81 7.55 2.68 -7.64
C GLU A 81 7.98 1.51 -6.73
N GLY A 82 8.55 1.86 -5.57
CA GLY A 82 9.08 0.93 -4.59
C GLY A 82 8.08 0.49 -3.53
N ILE A 83 6.94 1.18 -3.36
CA ILE A 83 5.95 0.82 -2.34
C ILE A 83 5.17 -0.43 -2.73
N ILE A 84 4.84 -1.25 -1.74
CA ILE A 84 4.04 -2.45 -1.89
C ILE A 84 2.71 -2.24 -1.15
N GLU A 85 1.60 -2.63 -1.76
CA GLU A 85 0.27 -2.58 -1.14
C GLU A 85 0.11 -3.63 -0.03
N VAL A 86 -0.79 -3.37 0.92
CA VAL A 86 -1.06 -4.30 2.02
C VAL A 86 -2.16 -5.29 1.60
N PRO A 87 -1.88 -6.61 1.56
CA PRO A 87 -2.82 -7.58 1.03
C PRO A 87 -4.09 -7.69 1.87
N GLY A 88 -5.22 -7.92 1.19
CA GLY A 88 -6.51 -8.19 1.84
C GLY A 88 -7.30 -6.94 2.24
N PHE A 89 -6.80 -5.74 1.98
CA PHE A 89 -7.56 -4.50 2.08
C PHE A 89 -7.95 -4.04 0.69
N GLU A 90 -9.22 -3.69 0.50
CA GLU A 90 -9.66 -3.03 -0.73
C GLU A 90 -9.09 -1.60 -0.73
N HIS A 91 -8.51 -1.18 -1.85
CA HIS A 91 -8.07 0.19 -2.06
C HIS A 91 -8.96 0.75 -3.17
N GLU A 92 -9.69 1.83 -2.90
CA GLU A 92 -10.31 2.60 -3.98
C GLU A 92 -9.18 3.38 -4.65
N HIS A 93 -8.73 2.90 -5.82
CA HIS A 93 -7.99 3.74 -6.75
C HIS A 93 -8.95 4.87 -7.16
N HIS A 94 -8.86 6.02 -6.48
CA HIS A 94 -9.47 7.23 -6.98
C HIS A 94 -8.71 7.61 -8.25
N ASP A 95 -9.27 7.22 -9.40
CA ASP A 95 -8.86 7.62 -10.76
C ASP A 95 -8.97 9.14 -10.92
N GLY A 96 -8.03 9.89 -10.35
CA GLY A 96 -7.88 11.32 -10.57
C GLY A 96 -6.96 11.54 -11.76
N GLU A 97 -7.54 11.80 -12.94
CA GLU A 97 -6.92 12.34 -14.17
C GLU A 97 -5.39 12.35 -14.26
N GLY A 98 -4.80 11.15 -14.21
CA GLY A 98 -3.38 10.90 -14.25
C GLY A 98 -3.19 9.40 -14.23
N GLU A 99 -3.42 8.75 -15.38
CA GLU A 99 -3.20 7.31 -15.56
C GLU A 99 -1.71 6.99 -15.45
N HIS A 100 -1.18 6.99 -14.23
CA HIS A 100 0.06 6.31 -13.91
C HIS A 100 -0.28 4.82 -13.90
N HIS A 101 0.06 4.14 -15.00
CA HIS A 101 -0.03 2.69 -15.13
C HIS A 101 0.95 2.03 -14.15
N HIS A 102 0.60 1.96 -12.86
CA HIS A 102 1.37 1.18 -11.91
C HIS A 102 1.07 -0.29 -12.17
N GLU A 103 2.04 -1.00 -12.76
CA GLU A 103 2.00 -2.45 -12.86
C GLU A 103 1.97 -3.00 -11.43
N HIS A 104 0.86 -3.63 -11.01
CA HIS A 104 0.75 -4.23 -9.68
C HIS A 104 1.81 -5.32 -9.54
N LYS A 105 2.95 -4.98 -8.93
CA LYS A 105 4.01 -5.93 -8.64
C LYS A 105 3.43 -6.99 -7.69
N PRO A 106 3.70 -8.29 -7.93
CA PRO A 106 3.24 -9.33 -7.03
C PRO A 106 3.79 -9.03 -5.62
N VAL A 107 2.86 -8.93 -4.66
CA VAL A 107 3.21 -8.69 -3.25
C VAL A 107 4.16 -9.80 -2.81
N PRO A 108 5.40 -9.47 -2.38
CA PRO A 108 6.33 -10.48 -1.90
C PRO A 108 5.74 -11.22 -0.71
N GLN A 109 6.00 -12.52 -0.64
CA GLN A 109 5.56 -13.32 0.50
C GLN A 109 6.36 -12.92 1.74
N MET A 110 5.71 -12.23 2.68
CA MET A 110 6.27 -11.84 3.96
C MET A 110 5.25 -12.06 5.08
N THR A 111 5.71 -12.12 6.34
CA THR A 111 4.81 -12.22 7.50
C THR A 111 4.09 -10.89 7.74
N ASP A 112 2.96 -10.91 8.47
CA ASP A 112 2.21 -9.69 8.80
C ASP A 112 3.08 -8.68 9.58
N GLU A 113 3.96 -9.15 10.47
CA GLU A 113 4.93 -8.31 11.19
C GLU A 113 5.98 -7.71 10.26
N SER A 114 6.46 -8.51 9.30
CA SER A 114 7.41 -8.05 8.28
C SER A 114 6.77 -7.00 7.37
N MET A 115 5.48 -7.16 7.04
CA MET A 115 4.70 -6.18 6.30
C MET A 115 4.56 -4.87 7.10
N LEU A 116 4.23 -4.96 8.39
CA LEU A 116 4.16 -3.78 9.26
C LEU A 116 5.51 -3.04 9.33
N GLU A 117 6.62 -3.77 9.53
CA GLU A 117 7.95 -3.19 9.56
C GLU A 117 8.32 -2.53 8.22
N TYR A 118 8.02 -3.21 7.11
CA TYR A 118 8.21 -2.67 5.77
C TYR A 118 7.43 -1.36 5.59
N GLN A 119 6.13 -1.32 5.91
CA GLN A 119 5.33 -0.10 5.77
C GLN A 119 5.86 1.05 6.65
N ARG A 120 6.34 0.76 7.86
CA ARG A 120 6.97 1.77 8.73
C ARG A 120 8.26 2.34 8.12
N ASN A 121 9.10 1.48 7.55
CA ASN A 121 10.33 1.90 6.89
C ASN A 121 10.03 2.75 5.65
N THR A 122 9.03 2.34 4.85
CA THR A 122 8.54 3.09 3.70
C THR A 122 7.97 4.45 4.12
N LYS A 123 7.21 4.52 5.21
CA LYS A 123 6.72 5.78 5.79
C LYS A 123 7.87 6.71 6.20
N ALA A 124 8.85 6.18 6.92
CA ALA A 124 10.01 6.97 7.34
C ALA A 124 10.79 7.54 6.15
N ALA A 125 10.88 6.80 5.04
CA ALA A 125 11.51 7.28 3.82
C ALA A 125 10.76 8.49 3.21
N ILE A 126 9.43 8.44 3.09
CA ILE A 126 8.67 9.58 2.54
C ILE A 126 8.63 10.77 3.51
N GLU A 127 8.62 10.53 4.83
CA GLU A 127 8.78 11.59 5.82
C GLU A 127 10.13 12.31 5.70
N GLN A 128 11.20 11.57 5.42
CA GLN A 128 12.52 12.16 5.16
C GLN A 128 12.54 12.98 3.87
N LEU A 129 11.88 12.53 2.80
CA LEU A 129 11.73 13.31 1.57
C LEU A 129 10.92 14.59 1.80
N GLN A 130 9.82 14.51 2.56
CA GLN A 130 9.04 15.69 2.96
C GLN A 130 9.91 16.68 3.75
N LYS A 131 10.73 16.19 4.68
CA LYS A 131 11.65 17.04 5.44
C LYS A 131 12.67 17.73 4.51
N ASN A 132 13.31 16.98 3.61
CA ASN A 132 14.26 17.53 2.65
C ASN A 132 13.61 18.63 1.77
N LEU A 133 12.35 18.44 1.36
CA LEU A 133 11.60 19.43 0.58
C LEU A 133 11.34 20.72 1.36
N LYS A 134 11.02 20.61 2.66
CA LYS A 134 10.82 21.77 3.54
C LYS A 134 12.13 22.54 3.72
N GLU A 135 13.23 21.85 3.90
CA GLU A 135 14.58 22.43 4.08
C GLU A 135 15.16 23.05 2.79
N LEU A 136 14.62 22.76 1.60
CA LEU A 136 15.11 23.36 0.35
C LEU A 136 14.90 24.89 0.23
N ASN A 137 14.08 25.47 1.11
CA ASN A 137 13.73 26.90 1.12
C ASN A 137 14.23 27.66 2.37
N ASP A 138 14.85 26.98 3.33
CA ASP A 138 15.58 27.62 4.45
C ASP A 138 17.03 27.95 4.03
#